data_AF-A0A3C1VPY8-F1
#
_entry.id   AF-A0A3C1VPY8-F1
#
_cell.length_a   1.000
_cell.length_b   1.000
_cell.length_c   1.000
_cell.angle_alpha   90.00
_cell.angle_beta   90.00
_cell.angle_gamma   90.00
#
_symmetry.space_group_name_H-M   'P 1'
#
loop_
_entity.id
_entity.type
_entity.pdbx_description
1 polymer ?
#
loop_
_entity_poly.entity_id
_entity_poly.type
_entity_poly.pdbx_seq_one_letter_code
_entity_poly.pdbx_strand_id
1 'polypeptide(L)'
;STSRLYDHESVTYQRAFGEFFNFKLPSTGNRIIVAQLEPLPPRAELVNRAQQFSDSLSKYGIPILEYPSRLSTRVDWDMSRRQLTDQYSPGNLLREK
;
A
#
# COMPACT_ATOMS: atom_id res chain seq x y z
N SER A 1 2.98 -8.21 12.35
CA SER A 1 1.92 -9.23 12.25
C SER A 1 1.76 -9.66 10.79
N THR A 2 2.37 -10.78 10.41
CA THR A 2 2.17 -11.44 9.11
C THR A 2 0.89 -12.27 9.16
N SER A 3 -0.25 -11.59 9.22
CA SER A 3 -1.55 -12.28 9.20
C SER A 3 -1.75 -12.91 7.83
N ARG A 4 -2.25 -14.15 7.75
CA ARG A 4 -2.64 -14.81 6.48
C ARG A 4 -3.57 -13.92 5.65
N LEU A 5 -4.32 -13.04 6.30
CA LEU A 5 -5.17 -12.04 5.67
C LEU A 5 -4.40 -11.06 4.75
N TYR A 6 -3.14 -10.76 5.08
CA TYR A 6 -2.29 -9.84 4.32
C TYR A 6 -2.19 -10.26 2.84
N ASP A 7 -1.90 -11.53 2.59
CA ASP A 7 -1.72 -12.02 1.22
C ASP A 7 -3.05 -11.99 0.46
N HIS A 8 -4.15 -12.42 1.10
CA HIS A 8 -5.48 -12.42 0.50
C HIS A 8 -5.96 -11.00 0.14
N GLU A 9 -5.79 -10.03 1.04
CA GLU A 9 -6.12 -8.63 0.76
C GLU A 9 -5.26 -8.06 -0.37
N SER A 10 -3.95 -8.34 -0.35
CA SER A 10 -3.03 -7.79 -1.35
C SER A 10 -3.32 -8.32 -2.75
N VAL A 11 -3.63 -9.62 -2.88
CA VAL A 11 -4.07 -10.20 -4.15
C VAL A 11 -5.38 -9.57 -4.62
N THR A 12 -6.30 -9.29 -3.69
CA THR A 12 -7.59 -8.66 -4.03
C THR A 12 -7.36 -7.27 -4.62
N TYR A 13 -6.55 -6.44 -3.97
CA TYR A 13 -6.23 -5.10 -4.47
C TYR A 13 -5.43 -5.13 -5.77
N GLN A 14 -4.47 -6.04 -5.91
CA GLN A 14 -3.71 -6.20 -7.15
C GLN A 14 -4.62 -6.57 -8.33
N ARG A 15 -5.63 -7.41 -8.12
CA ARG A 15 -6.60 -7.77 -9.18
C ARG A 15 -7.58 -6.64 -9.48
N ALA A 16 -7.96 -5.85 -8.49
CA ALA A 16 -8.90 -4.74 -8.65
C ALA A 16 -8.26 -3.52 -9.32
N PHE A 17 -7.02 -3.19 -8.94
CA PHE A 17 -6.35 -1.94 -9.33
C PHE A 17 -5.15 -2.15 -10.26
N GLY A 18 -4.65 -3.37 -10.43
CA GLY A 18 -3.39 -3.61 -11.11
C GLY A 18 -2.22 -3.15 -10.24
N GLU A 19 -1.29 -2.40 -10.83
CA GLU A 19 -0.14 -1.85 -10.11
C GLU A 19 -0.57 -0.72 -9.17
N PHE A 20 -0.09 -0.75 -7.93
CA PHE A 20 -0.35 0.29 -6.92
C PHE A 20 0.89 0.51 -6.05
N PHE A 21 0.99 1.69 -5.41
CA PHE A 21 1.97 1.90 -4.36
C PHE A 21 1.48 1.35 -3.03
N ASN A 22 2.28 0.44 -2.46
CA ASN A 22 2.14 -0.05 -1.09
C ASN A 22 2.96 0.87 -0.17
N PHE A 23 2.28 1.70 0.62
CA PHE A 23 2.92 2.61 1.57
C PHE A 23 2.81 2.07 2.99
N LYS A 24 3.91 1.56 3.53
CA LYS A 24 3.97 1.01 4.89
C LYS A 24 4.66 1.99 5.84
N LEU A 25 3.98 2.35 6.92
CA LEU A 25 4.57 3.17 7.99
C LEU A 25 5.12 2.25 9.09
N PRO A 26 6.41 2.35 9.45
CA PRO A 26 7.04 1.44 10.43
C PRO A 26 6.39 1.49 11.82
N SER A 27 5.81 2.63 12.20
CA SER A 27 5.35 2.90 13.57
C SER A 27 3.97 2.36 13.89
N THR A 28 3.08 2.21 12.91
CA THR A 28 1.65 1.96 13.15
C THR A 28 1.21 0.56 12.74
N GLY A 29 2.03 -0.16 11.96
CA GLY A 29 1.62 -1.42 11.32
C GLY A 29 0.55 -1.23 10.22
N ASN A 30 0.15 0.02 9.95
CA ASN A 30 -0.82 0.35 8.91
C ASN A 30 -0.12 0.44 7.55
N ARG A 31 -0.87 0.06 6.51
CA ARG A 31 -0.50 0.31 5.12
C ARG A 31 -1.54 1.18 4.44
N ILE A 32 -1.09 2.03 3.54
CA ILE A 32 -1.95 2.82 2.65
C ILE A 32 -1.71 2.30 1.23
N ILE A 33 -2.80 2.05 0.51
CA ILE A 33 -2.80 1.62 -0.88
C ILE A 33 -3.09 2.85 -1.73
N VAL A 34 -2.16 3.21 -2.62
CA VAL A 34 -2.34 4.33 -3.56
C VAL A 34 -2.36 3.78 -4.97
N ALA A 35 -3.52 3.83 -5.60
CA ALA A 35 -3.75 3.39 -6.96
C ALA A 35 -4.37 4.52 -7.78
N GLN A 36 -4.22 4.45 -9.10
CA GLN A 36 -4.89 5.36 -10.04
C GLN A 36 -5.19 4.60 -11.34
N LEU A 37 -6.05 5.16 -12.19
CA LEU A 37 -6.43 4.53 -13.47
C LEU A 37 -5.30 4.62 -14.53
N GLU A 38 -4.49 5.67 -14.44
CA GLU A 38 -3.35 5.92 -15.33
C GLU A 38 -2.05 5.25 -14.80
N PRO A 39 -1.02 5.09 -15.63
CA PRO A 39 0.27 4.56 -15.16
C PRO A 39 0.82 5.34 -13.98
N LEU A 40 1.31 4.66 -12.95
CA LEU A 40 1.85 5.30 -11.74
C LEU A 40 2.99 6.27 -12.09
N PRO A 41 3.05 7.45 -11.44
CA PRO A 41 4.10 8.42 -11.71
C PRO A 41 5.48 7.83 -11.34
N PRO A 42 6.52 8.16 -12.10
CA PRO A 42 7.87 7.71 -11.78
C PRO A 42 8.35 8.31 -10.46
N ARG A 43 9.25 7.60 -9.77
CA ARG A 43 9.78 8.04 -8.47
C ARG A 43 10.40 9.45 -8.50
N ALA A 44 11.02 9.84 -9.61
CA ALA A 44 11.57 11.18 -9.77
C ALA A 44 10.49 12.27 -9.66
N GLU A 45 9.31 12.03 -10.23
CA GLU A 45 8.19 12.96 -10.10
C GLU A 45 7.71 13.04 -8.65
N LEU A 46 7.57 11.89 -7.97
CA LEU A 46 7.18 11.86 -6.55
C LEU A 46 8.14 12.67 -5.66
N VAL A 47 9.44 12.55 -5.91
CA VAL A 47 10.47 13.33 -5.20
C VAL A 47 10.31 14.83 -5.48
N ASN A 48 10.12 15.22 -6.74
CA ASN A 48 9.92 16.61 -7.11
C ASN A 48 8.67 17.20 -6.45
N ARG A 49 7.55 16.48 -6.42
CA ARG A 49 6.33 16.92 -5.74
C ARG A 49 6.52 17.00 -4.22
N ALA A 50 7.20 16.02 -3.62
CA ALA A 50 7.51 16.05 -2.18
C ALA A 50 8.34 17.29 -1.82
N GLN A 51 9.31 17.68 -2.66
CA GLN A 51 10.10 18.88 -2.46
C GLN A 51 9.26 20.16 -2.51
N GLN A 52 8.29 20.24 -3.44
CA GLN A 52 7.36 21.39 -3.54
C GLN A 52 6.46 21.53 -2.30
N PHE A 53 6.08 20.44 -1.66
CA PHE A 53 5.23 20.45 -0.47
C PHE A 53 5.99 20.49 0.86
N SER A 54 7.32 20.36 0.84
CA SER A 54 8.14 20.26 2.06
C SER A 54 7.89 21.43 3.03
N ASP A 55 7.92 22.66 2.53
CA ASP A 55 7.83 23.86 3.38
C ASP A 55 6.44 24.03 4.00
N SER A 56 5.38 23.65 3.27
CA SER A 56 4.00 23.76 3.76
C SER A 56 3.67 22.65 4.75
N LEU A 57 4.16 21.43 4.50
CA LEU A 57 3.84 20.25 5.31
C LEU A 57 4.74 20.08 6.54
N SER A 58 5.96 20.64 6.53
CA SER A 58 6.87 20.63 7.69
C SER A 58 6.24 21.25 8.94
N LYS A 59 5.40 22.28 8.77
CA LYS A 59 4.65 22.95 9.85
C LYS A 59 3.71 22.02 10.61
N TYR A 60 3.29 20.92 9.98
CA TYR A 60 2.41 19.91 10.56
C TYR A 60 3.18 18.67 11.04
N GLY A 61 4.52 18.73 11.04
CA GLY A 61 5.37 17.59 11.41
C GLY A 61 5.28 16.41 10.43
N ILE A 62 4.89 16.67 9.17
CA ILE A 62 4.76 15.64 8.14
C ILE A 62 6.10 15.48 7.41
N PRO A 63 6.80 14.33 7.52
CA PRO A 63 8.08 14.11 6.85
C PRO A 63 7.87 13.69 5.38
N ILE A 64 7.27 14.59 4.58
CA ILE A 64 6.86 14.31 3.19
C ILE A 64 8.03 13.88 2.29
N LEU A 65 9.25 14.36 2.57
CA LEU A 65 10.46 14.00 1.82
C LEU A 65 10.85 12.53 1.98
N GLU A 66 10.43 11.87 3.07
CA GLU A 66 10.72 10.44 3.28
C GLU A 66 9.78 9.53 2.49
N TYR A 67 8.60 10.02 2.11
CA TYR A 67 7.52 9.17 1.58
C TYR A 67 7.84 8.54 0.21
N PRO A 68 8.46 9.24 -0.76
CA PRO A 68 8.82 8.64 -2.04
C PRO A 68 9.72 7.41 -1.93
N SER A 69 10.51 7.28 -0.86
CA SER A 69 11.35 6.10 -0.63
C SER A 69 10.58 4.88 -0.11
N ARG A 70 9.40 5.11 0.47
CA ARG A 70 8.54 4.09 1.08
C ARG A 70 7.36 3.68 0.20
N LEU A 71 7.10 4.42 -0.86
CA LEU A 71 6.15 4.05 -1.91
C LEU A 71 6.79 2.97 -2.79
N SER A 72 6.34 1.72 -2.65
CA SER A 72 6.85 0.60 -3.43
C SER A 72 5.74 -0.06 -4.23
N THR A 73 5.99 -0.35 -5.50
CA THR A 73 5.13 -1.22 -6.33
C THR A 73 5.57 -2.68 -6.28
N ARG A 74 6.59 -3.00 -5.46
CA ARG A 74 7.10 -4.37 -5.33
C ARG A 74 6.06 -5.24 -4.63
N VAL A 75 5.67 -6.31 -5.30
CA VAL A 75 4.87 -7.40 -4.74
C VAL A 75 5.72 -8.14 -3.69
N ASP A 76 5.29 -8.08 -2.44
CA ASP A 76 5.90 -8.80 -1.30
C ASP A 76 4.92 -9.79 -0.64
N TRP A 77 3.81 -10.09 -1.31
CA TRP A 77 2.79 -11.07 -0.91
C TRP A 77 2.75 -12.27 -1.84
N ASP A 78 2.15 -13.36 -1.35
CA ASP A 78 1.97 -14.59 -2.12
C ASP A 78 0.81 -14.47 -3.13
N MET A 79 1.14 -14.32 -4.41
CA MET A 79 0.16 -14.21 -5.50
C MET A 79 -0.63 -15.50 -5.76
N SER A 80 -0.25 -16.64 -5.18
CA SER A 80 -1.03 -17.89 -5.29
C SER A 80 -2.29 -17.89 -4.41
N ARG A 81 -2.40 -16.93 -3.49
CA ARG A 81 -3.54 -16.83 -2.58
C ARG A 81 -4.80 -16.39 -3.32
N ARG A 82 -5.93 -16.92 -2.86
CA ARG A 82 -7.25 -16.59 -3.42
C ARG A 82 -7.65 -15.17 -3.03
N GLN A 83 -8.23 -14.40 -3.95
CA GLN A 83 -8.83 -13.11 -3.62
C GLN A 83 -9.97 -13.27 -2.60
N LEU A 84 -10.15 -12.26 -1.75
CA LEU A 84 -11.31 -12.16 -0.88
C LEU A 84 -12.55 -11.90 -1.73
N THR A 85 -13.65 -12.53 -1.34
CA THR A 85 -14.98 -12.35 -1.95
C THR A 85 -15.99 -12.29 -0.81
N ASP A 86 -17.21 -11.80 -1.05
CA ASP A 86 -18.23 -11.77 0.02
C ASP A 86 -18.55 -13.19 0.56
N GLN A 87 -18.37 -14.23 -0.27
CA GLN A 87 -18.49 -15.64 0.13
C GLN A 87 -17.22 -16.19 0.82
N TYR A 88 -16.11 -15.46 0.79
CA TYR A 88 -14.82 -15.76 1.41
C TYR A 88 -14.32 -14.54 2.19
N SER A 89 -15.09 -14.17 3.20
CA SER A 89 -14.86 -12.96 3.99
C SER A 89 -13.82 -13.18 5.11
N PRO A 90 -13.14 -12.12 5.57
CA PRO A 90 -12.05 -12.21 6.56
C PRO A 90 -12.42 -12.96 7.85
N GLY A 91 -13.70 -12.92 8.25
CA GLY A 91 -14.20 -13.61 9.45
C GLY A 91 -14.07 -15.13 9.40
N ASN A 92 -14.14 -15.75 8.21
CA ASN A 92 -13.96 -17.19 8.05
C ASN A 92 -12.47 -17.58 8.16
N LEU A 93 -11.58 -16.73 7.64
CA LEU A 93 -10.13 -16.94 7.68
C LEU A 93 -9.52 -16.81 9.08
N LEU A 94 -10.15 -16.04 9.96
CA LEU A 94 -9.70 -15.84 11.34
C LEU A 94 -10.15 -16.97 12.30
N ARG A 95 -11.04 -17.87 11.86
CA ARG A 95 -11.65 -18.93 12.69
C ARG A 95 -11.04 -20.32 12.50
N GLU A 96 -10.28 -20.57 11.45
CA GLU A 96 -9.52 -21.81 11.29
C GLU A 96 -8.32 -21.79 12.26
N LYS A 97 -8.53 -22.32 13.47
CA LYS A 97 -7.50 -22.64 14.46
C LYS A 97 -7.12 -24.11 14.35
#